data_AF-A0A1C3X342-F1
#
_entry.id   AF-A0A1C3X342-F1
#
_cell.length_a   1.000
_cell.length_b   1.000
_cell.length_c   1.000
_cell.angle_alpha   90.00
_cell.angle_beta   90.00
_cell.angle_gamma   90.00
#
_symmetry.space_group_name_H-M   'P 1'
#
loop_
_entity.id
_entity.type
_entity.pdbx_description
1 polymer ?
#
loop_
_entity_poly.entity_id
_entity_poly.type
_entity_poly.pdbx_seq_one_letter_code
_entity_poly.pdbx_strand_id
1 'polypeptide(L)' 'RIAFRPNRHHPELPPRLKRYNRLIARRRAQVETTFATLKRRMRLTCIRYVGLMKASGQVLLASIAFNMRRWATIAA' A
#
# COMPACT_ATOMS: atom_id res chain seq x y z
N ARG A 1 2.35 10.37 10.31
CA ARG A 1 1.04 10.31 9.60
C ARG A 1 1.31 10.17 8.10
N ILE A 2 0.72 9.22 7.39
CA ILE A 2 1.05 8.94 5.97
C ILE A 2 0.54 10.04 5.03
N ALA A 3 -0.60 10.66 5.33
CA ALA A 3 -1.18 11.76 4.57
C ALA A 3 -1.96 12.68 5.50
N PHE A 4 -1.95 13.98 5.25
CA PHE A 4 -2.96 14.87 5.82
C PHE A 4 -4.20 14.85 4.94
N ARG A 5 -5.37 14.63 5.55
CA ARG A 5 -6.67 14.63 4.87
C ARG A 5 -7.53 15.74 5.48
N PRO A 6 -8.39 16.41 4.68
CA PRO A 6 -9.40 17.29 5.25
C PRO A 6 -10.41 16.48 6.06
N ASN A 7 -11.13 17.15 6.96
CA ASN A 7 -12.17 16.54 7.78
C ASN A 7 -13.42 17.44 7.81
N ARG A 8 -14.51 16.97 8.43
CA ARG A 8 -15.80 17.70 8.47
C ARG A 8 -15.68 19.13 9.00
N HIS A 9 -14.79 19.37 9.95
CA HIS A 9 -14.62 20.67 10.61
C HIS A 9 -13.61 21.57 9.89
N HIS A 10 -12.69 20.98 9.13
CA HIS A 10 -11.67 21.66 8.34
C HIS A 10 -11.70 21.06 6.93
N PRO A 11 -12.67 21.49 6.10
CA PRO A 11 -12.94 20.88 4.80
C PRO A 11 -11.80 21.12 3.80
N GLU A 12 -11.02 22.17 4.03
CA GLU A 12 -9.84 22.49 3.22
C GLU A 12 -8.54 22.29 3.99
N LEU A 13 -7.58 21.64 3.33
CA LEU A 13 -6.22 21.55 3.83
C LEU A 13 -5.49 22.88 3.64
N PRO A 14 -4.82 23.41 4.68
CA PRO A 14 -3.91 24.53 4.55
C PRO A 14 -2.86 24.30 3.45
N PRO A 15 -2.44 25.35 2.72
CA PRO A 15 -1.47 25.24 1.62
C PRO A 15 -0.18 24.51 2.01
N ARG A 16 0.31 24.70 3.24
CA ARG A 16 1.49 24.01 3.77
C ARG A 16 1.33 22.49 3.80
N LEU A 17 0.15 22.00 4.21
CA LEU A 17 -0.14 20.56 4.28
C LEU A 17 -0.38 19.98 2.88
N LYS A 18 -1.00 20.75 1.96
CA LYS A 18 -1.10 20.38 0.54
C LYS A 18 0.29 20.21 -0.07
N ARG A 19 1.22 21.14 0.18
CA ARG A 19 2.61 21.07 -0.27
C ARG A 19 3.33 19.85 0.33
N TYR A 20 3.21 19.61 1.63
CA TYR A 20 3.79 18.43 2.27
C TYR A 20 3.30 17.12 1.62
N ASN A 21 1.98 16.97 1.44
CA ASN A 21 1.39 15.80 0.79
C ASN A 21 1.94 15.59 -0.63
N ARG A 22 2.12 16.67 -1.40
CA ARG A 22 2.71 16.63 -2.74
C ARG A 22 4.15 16.14 -2.70
N LEU A 23 4.96 16.63 -1.76
CA LEU A 23 6.37 16.25 -1.64
C LEU A 23 6.56 14.76 -1.33
N ILE A 24 5.68 14.18 -0.51
CA ILE A 24 5.77 12.75 -0.15
C ILE A 24 5.03 11.82 -1.12
N ALA A 25 4.27 12.36 -2.07
CA ALA A 25 3.38 11.60 -2.95
C ALA A 25 4.12 10.50 -3.72
N ARG A 26 5.32 10.79 -4.24
CA ARG A 26 6.13 9.81 -4.99
C ARG A 26 6.49 8.58 -4.16
N ARG A 27 7.00 8.80 -2.94
CA ARG A 27 7.37 7.70 -2.02
C ARG A 27 6.13 6.92 -1.56
N ARG A 28 5.02 7.62 -1.30
CA ARG A 28 3.76 6.98 -0.93
C ARG A 28 3.20 6.11 -2.03
N ALA A 29 3.20 6.59 -3.27
CA ALA A 29 2.69 5.84 -4.41
C ALA A 29 3.42 4.50 -4.56
N GLN A 30 4.74 4.44 -4.33
CA GLN A 30 5.50 3.18 -4.39
C GLN A 30 4.99 2.14 -3.39
N VAL A 31 4.63 2.56 -2.18
CA VAL A 31 4.13 1.69 -1.11
C VAL A 31 2.65 1.36 -1.31
N GLU A 32 1.82 2.37 -1.54
CA GLU A 32 0.37 2.24 -1.68
C GLU A 32 -0.01 1.40 -2.92
N THR A 33 0.72 1.53 -4.04
CA THR A 33 0.51 0.70 -5.23
C THR A 33 0.81 -0.78 -4.98
N THR A 34 1.81 -1.07 -4.14
CA THR A 34 2.12 -2.45 -3.75
C THR A 34 0.93 -3.07 -3.00
N PHE A 35 0.41 -2.38 -1.99
CA PHE A 35 -0.79 -2.84 -1.27
C PHE A 35 -2.04 -2.93 -2.16
N ALA A 36 -2.24 -1.96 -3.06
CA ALA A 36 -3.35 -1.99 -4.01
C ALA A 36 -3.24 -3.21 -4.94
N THR A 37 -2.04 -3.54 -5.40
CA THR A 37 -1.76 -4.73 -6.22
C THR A 37 -2.06 -6.00 -5.46
N LEU A 38 -1.55 -6.13 -4.23
CA LEU A 38 -1.82 -7.28 -3.36
C LEU A 38 -3.33 -7.51 -3.18
N LYS A 39 -4.07 -6.44 -2.84
CA LYS A 39 -5.51 -6.53 -2.58
C LYS A 39 -6.34 -6.77 -3.83
N ARG A 40 -6.11 -6.01 -4.91
CA ARG A 40 -6.98 -5.99 -6.10
C ARG A 40 -6.56 -6.98 -7.17
N ARG A 41 -5.25 -7.14 -7.42
CA ARG A 41 -4.74 -8.03 -8.49
C ARG A 41 -4.37 -9.41 -7.97
N MET A 42 -3.86 -9.51 -6.73
CA MET A 42 -3.48 -10.79 -6.11
C MET A 42 -4.54 -11.32 -5.12
N ARG A 43 -5.69 -10.65 -5.01
CA ARG A 43 -6.85 -11.06 -4.20
C ARG A 43 -6.54 -11.30 -2.71
N LEU A 44 -5.56 -10.58 -2.15
CA LEU A 44 -5.27 -10.56 -0.72
C LEU A 44 -6.24 -9.62 0.02
N THR A 45 -7.53 -9.94 -0.01
CA THR A 45 -8.60 -9.10 0.59
C THR A 45 -8.91 -9.48 2.03
N CYS A 46 -8.64 -10.73 2.43
CA CYS A 46 -8.82 -11.24 3.78
C CYS A 46 -7.66 -12.15 4.20
N ILE A 47 -7.41 -12.22 5.50
CA ILE A 47 -6.59 -13.27 6.09
C ILE A 47 -7.46 -14.51 6.24
N ARG A 48 -7.08 -15.60 5.58
CA ARG A 48 -7.87 -16.83 5.51
C ARG A 48 -7.62 -17.76 6.68
N TYR A 49 -6.46 -17.63 7.31
CA TYR A 49 -5.99 -18.56 8.32
C TYR A 49 -6.01 -17.93 9.71
N VAL A 50 -6.54 -18.67 10.68
CA VAL A 50 -6.55 -18.27 12.09
C VAL A 50 -5.16 -18.51 12.70
N GLY A 51 -4.69 -17.55 13.49
CA GLY A 51 -3.39 -17.60 14.17
C GLY A 51 -2.32 -16.72 13.51
N LEU A 52 -1.54 -16.03 14.34
CA LEU A 52 -0.55 -15.04 13.90
C LEU A 52 0.49 -15.61 12.94
N MET A 53 0.97 -16.83 13.18
CA MET A 53 1.97 -17.48 12.33
C MET A 53 1.43 -17.72 10.91
N LYS A 54 0.22 -18.27 10.79
CA LYS A 54 -0.39 -18.56 9.48
C LYS A 54 -0.80 -17.27 8.75
N ALA A 55 -1.32 -16.29 9.49
CA ALA A 55 -1.63 -14.96 8.96
C ALA A 55 -0.37 -14.27 8.40
N SER A 56 0.73 -14.30 9.17
CA SER A 56 2.02 -13.75 8.75
C SER A 56 2.56 -14.49 7.53
N GLY A 57 2.47 -15.82 7.52
CA GLY A 57 2.87 -16.66 6.38
C GLY A 57 2.10 -16.31 5.10
N GLN A 58 0.79 -16.10 5.19
CA GLN A 58 -0.03 -15.68 4.04
C GLN A 58 0.45 -14.35 3.45
N VAL A 59 0.74 -13.35 4.31
CA VAL A 59 1.25 -12.04 3.86
C VAL A 59 2.66 -12.14 3.29
N LEU A 60 3.53 -12.96 3.90
CA LEU A 60 4.90 -13.19 3.43
C LEU A 60 4.91 -13.82 2.05
N LEU A 61 4.16 -14.91 1.85
CA LEU A 61 4.06 -15.60 0.56
C LEU A 61 3.50 -14.67 -0.53
N ALA A 62 2.49 -13.86 -0.20
CA ALA A 62 1.95 -12.88 -1.14
C ALA A 62 2.98 -11.80 -1.52
N SER A 63 3.82 -11.38 -0.57
CA SER A 63 4.88 -10.41 -0.80
C SER A 63 6.01 -10.99 -1.67
N ILE A 64 6.41 -12.23 -1.42
CA ILE A 64 7.37 -12.96 -2.26
C ILE A 64 6.84 -13.07 -3.68
N ALA A 65 5.59 -13.52 -3.86
CA ALA A 65 4.97 -13.65 -5.17
C ALA A 65 4.87 -12.30 -5.91
N PHE A 66 4.60 -11.20 -5.20
CA PHE A 66 4.62 -9.86 -5.79
C PHE A 66 6.01 -9.51 -6.34
N ASN A 67 7.06 -9.73 -5.54
CA ASN A 67 8.44 -9.46 -5.95
C ASN A 67 8.86 -10.33 -7.15
N MET A 68 8.52 -11.61 -7.14
CA MET A 68 8.81 -12.53 -8.25
C MET A 68 8.13 -12.09 -9.55
N ARG A 69 6.83 -11.73 -9.50
CA ARG A 69 6.10 -11.23 -10.68
C ARG A 69 6.72 -9.93 -11.22
N ARG A 70 7.04 -9.01 -10.32
CA ARG A 70 7.69 -7.74 -10.69
C ARG A 70 9.04 -7.98 -11.34
N TRP A 71 9.85 -8.87 -10.78
CA TRP A 71 11.17 -9.18 -11.32
C TRP A 71 11.07 -9.83 -12.70
N ALA A 72 10.15 -10.79 -12.89
CA ALA A 72 9.90 -11.39 -14.19
C ALA A 72 9.50 -10.37 -15.26
N THR A 73 8.74 -9.32 -14.91
CA THR A 73 8.41 -8.23 -15.85
C THR A 73 9.59 -7.30 -16.15
N ILE A 74 10.51 -7.12 -15.20
CA ILE A 74 11.69 -6.24 -15.39
C ILE A 74 12.80 -6.97 -16.15
N ALA A 75 12.92 -8.28 -15.99
CA ALA A 75 13.96 -9.11 -16.60
C ALA A 75 13.61 -9.60 -18.02
N ALA A 76 12.35 -9.44 -18.45
CA ALA A 76 11.88 -9.71 -19.81
C ALA A 76 12.10 -8.50 -20.72
#